data_AF-A0A2V9KTP7-F1
#
_entry.id   AF-A0A2V9KTP7-F1
#
_cell.length_a   1.000
_cell.length_b   1.000
_cell.length_c   1.000
_cell.angle_alpha   90.00
_cell.angle_beta   90.00
_cell.angle_gamma   90.00
#
_symmetry.space_group_name_H-M   'P 1'
#
loop_
_entity.id
_entity.type
_entity.pdbx_description
1 polymer ?
#
loop_
_entity_poly.entity_id
_entity_poly.type
_entity_poly.pdbx_seq_one_letter_code
_entity_poly.pdbx_strand_id
1 'polypeptide(L)' 'MIPGEYILASEPVIANAGRRTAQVTVENTGDRPIQVGSHFHFFEVNRALRFPRQQAF' A
#
# COMPACT_ATOMS: atom_id res chain seq x y z
N MET A 1 20.23 33.12 3.98
CA MET A 1 19.89 32.64 2.63
C MET A 1 20.50 31.26 2.49
N ILE A 2 19.69 30.20 2.34
CA ILE A 2 20.18 28.83 2.22
C ILE A 2 19.89 28.38 0.78
N PRO A 3 20.87 28.41 -0.13
CA PRO A 3 20.69 27.94 -1.50
C PRO A 3 20.20 26.48 -1.52
N GLY A 4 19.07 26.24 -2.19
CA GLY A 4 18.48 24.90 -2.31
C GLY A 4 17.59 24.48 -1.13
N GLU A 5 17.27 25.38 -0.20
CA GLU A 5 16.29 25.06 0.85
C GLU A 5 14.89 24.81 0.28
N TYR A 6 14.21 23.80 0.85
CA TYR A 6 12.79 23.60 0.61
C TYR A 6 11.98 24.35 1.66
N ILE A 7 11.05 25.17 1.18
CA ILE A 7 9.97 25.73 1.98
C ILE A 7 8.72 24.89 1.67
N LEU A 8 8.49 23.86 2.47
CA LEU A 8 7.36 22.95 2.28
C LEU A 8 6.07 23.56 2.81
N ALA A 9 4.94 23.19 2.20
CA ALA A 9 3.63 23.53 2.74
C ALA A 9 3.36 22.79 4.06
N SER A 10 2.56 23.38 4.95
CA SER A 10 2.09 22.71 6.18
C SER A 10 1.07 21.61 5.90
N GLU A 11 0.29 21.79 4.83
CA GLU A 11 -0.84 20.92 4.52
C GLU A 11 -0.37 19.61 3.87
N PRO A 12 -0.92 18.46 4.31
CA PRO A 12 -0.58 17.17 3.71
C PRO A 12 -1.20 17.01 2.32
N VAL A 13 -0.52 16.25 1.46
CA VAL A 13 -1.07 15.82 0.17
C VAL A 13 -1.93 14.58 0.37
N ILE A 14 -3.23 14.67 0.09
CA ILE A 14 -4.14 13.54 0.19
C ILE A 14 -4.02 12.65 -1.05
N ALA A 15 -3.45 11.45 -0.86
CA ALA A 15 -3.38 10.44 -1.91
C ALA A 15 -4.73 9.71 -2.10
N ASN A 16 -5.04 9.33 -3.34
CA ASN A 16 -6.19 8.47 -3.69
C ASN A 16 -7.57 9.01 -3.25
N ALA A 17 -7.72 10.33 -3.11
CA ALA A 17 -8.96 10.97 -2.69
C ALA A 17 -10.16 10.54 -3.57
N GLY A 18 -11.29 10.27 -2.91
CA GLY A 18 -12.55 9.90 -3.58
C GLY A 18 -12.60 8.49 -4.19
N ARG A 19 -11.54 7.68 -4.06
CA ARG A 19 -11.56 6.28 -4.54
C ARG A 19 -12.20 5.34 -3.52
N ARG A 20 -12.90 4.32 -4.02
CA ARG A 20 -13.36 3.21 -3.18
C ARG A 20 -12.16 2.45 -2.61
N THR A 21 -12.21 2.13 -1.34
CA THR A 21 -11.15 1.41 -0.61
C THR A 21 -11.75 0.24 0.16
N ALA A 22 -10.92 -0.76 0.42
CA ALA A 22 -11.24 -1.91 1.27
C ALA A 22 -10.06 -2.15 2.21
N GLN A 23 -10.36 -2.74 3.38
CA GLN A 23 -9.34 -3.09 4.38
C GLN A 23 -9.39 -4.60 4.61
N VAL A 24 -8.23 -5.26 4.55
CA VAL A 24 -8.09 -6.70 4.78
C VAL A 24 -6.93 -6.95 5.74
N THR A 25 -7.10 -7.93 6.63
CA THR A 25 -6.00 -8.44 7.45
C THR A 25 -5.24 -9.50 6.66
N VAL A 26 -3.90 -9.42 6.67
CA VAL A 26 -3.03 -10.26 5.86
C VAL A 26 -1.97 -10.92 6.74
N GLU A 27 -1.77 -12.21 6.56
CA GLU A 27 -0.76 -12.99 7.27
C GLU A 27 0.19 -13.65 6.27
N ASN A 28 1.50 -13.54 6.51
CA ASN A 28 2.49 -14.31 5.77
C ASN A 28 2.71 -15.66 6.46
N THR A 29 2.26 -16.75 5.82
CA THR A 29 2.43 -18.11 6.32
C THR A 29 3.68 -18.80 5.75
N GLY A 30 4.49 -18.08 4.97
CA GLY A 30 5.74 -18.57 4.41
C GLY A 30 6.92 -18.43 5.38
N ASP A 31 8.04 -19.03 4.99
CA ASP A 31 9.32 -19.01 5.72
C ASP A 31 10.26 -17.87 5.27
N ARG A 32 9.84 -17.09 4.28
CA ARG A 32 10.62 -16.02 3.66
C ARG A 32 9.86 -14.69 3.66
N PRO A 33 10.57 -13.55 3.69
CA PRO A 33 9.95 -12.24 3.64
C PRO A 33 9.24 -12.02 2.30
N ILE A 34 8.13 -11.26 2.34
CA ILE A 34 7.33 -10.87 1.17
C ILE A 34 7.07 -9.37 1.26
N GLN A 35 7.31 -8.65 0.16
CA GLN A 35 7.00 -7.24 0.00
C GLN A 35 6.14 -7.06 -1.26
N VAL A 36 5.13 -6.20 -1.19
CA VAL A 36 4.18 -5.95 -2.30
C VAL A 36 4.23 -4.46 -2.68
N GLY A 37 4.29 -4.18 -3.98
CA GLY A 37 4.29 -2.81 -4.50
C GLY A 37 2.90 -2.18 -4.53
N SER A 38 2.83 -0.84 -4.51
CA SER A 38 1.58 -0.08 -4.37
C SER A 38 0.55 -0.27 -5.50
N HIS A 39 0.98 -0.69 -6.69
CA HIS A 39 0.14 -0.87 -7.88
C HIS A 39 0.02 -2.33 -8.34
N PHE A 40 0.49 -3.28 -7.53
CA PHE A 40 0.30 -4.69 -7.83
C PHE A 40 -1.16 -5.07 -7.54
N HIS A 41 -1.79 -5.86 -8.42
CA HIS A 41 -3.16 -6.32 -8.20
C HIS A 41 -3.20 -7.23 -6.95
N PHE A 42 -3.74 -6.70 -5.85
CA PHE A 42 -3.58 -7.34 -4.53
C PHE A 42 -4.19 -8.73 -4.47
N PHE A 43 -5.25 -9.01 -5.24
CA PHE A 43 -5.83 -10.34 -5.43
C PHE A 43 -4.79 -11.41 -5.84
N GLU A 44 -3.76 -11.05 -6.61
CA GLU A 44 -2.82 -11.98 -7.26
C GLU A 44 -1.48 -12.11 -6.54
N VAL A 45 -1.31 -11.50 -5.36
CA VAL A 45 -0.04 -11.53 -4.63
C VAL A 45 0.36 -12.95 -4.25
N ASN A 46 1.61 -13.14 -3.81
CA ASN A 46 2.16 -14.43 -3.41
C ASN A 46 1.15 -15.28 -2.60
N ARG A 47 1.03 -16.56 -2.97
CA ARG A 47 0.09 -17.52 -2.36
C ARG A 47 0.33 -17.79 -0.88
N ALA A 48 1.54 -17.52 -0.38
CA ALA A 48 1.85 -17.58 1.06
C ALA A 48 1.21 -16.45 1.88
N LEU A 49 0.66 -15.41 1.24
CA LEU A 49 -0.14 -14.40 1.92
C LEU A 49 -1.59 -14.89 2.04
N ARG A 50 -2.01 -15.17 3.27
CA ARG A 50 -3.36 -15.60 3.64
C ARG A 50 -4.23 -14.38 3.98
N PHE A 51 -5.31 -14.19 3.23
CA PHE A 51 -6.34 -13.16 3.42
C PHE A 51 -7.58 -13.48 2.56
N PRO A 52 -8.73 -12.82 2.76
CA PRO A 52 -9.93 -13.00 1.94
C PRO A 52 -9.73 -12.43 0.51
N ARG A 53 -9.25 -13.26 -0.42
CA ARG A 53 -8.89 -12.85 -1.80
C ARG A 53 -10.01 -12.07 -2.49
N GLN A 54 -11.26 -12.52 -2.41
CA GLN A 54 -12.41 -11.87 -3.05
C GLN A 54 -12.64 -10.41 -2.60
N GLN A 55 -12.22 -10.02 -1.40
CA GLN A 55 -12.34 -8.63 -0.92
C GLN A 55 -11.28 -7.70 -1.53
N ALA A 56 -10.29 -8.26 -2.25
CA ALA A 56 -9.16 -7.55 -2.84
C ALA A 56 -9.18 -7.55 -4.38
N PHE A 57 -10.34 -7.84 -4.99
CA PHE A 57 -10.59 -7.79 -6.43
C PHE A 57 -11.24 -6.46 -6.85
#